data_AF-A0A1I7SSG8-F1
#
_entry.id   AF-A0A1I7SSG8-F1
#
_cell.length_a   1.000
_cell.length_b   1.000
_cell.length_c   1.000
_cell.angle_alpha   90.00
_cell.angle_beta   90.00
_cell.angle_gamma   90.00
#
_symmetry.space_group_name_H-M   'P 1'
#
loop_
_entity.id
_entity.type
_entity.pdbx_description
1 polymer ?
#
loop_
_entity_poly.entity_id
_entity_poly.type
_entity_poly.pdbx_seq_one_letter_code
_entity_poly.pdbx_strand_id
1 'polypeptide(L)'
;MTASRVVQLPFWVECWLIASSLICLIDVSFTMLRPHSTRGGALENVYYLWNIYADVDIRYADAKDIVTMATGRLMLVEIVMDWVAAWMNRVGSRHTLLTAFTSSAFVFWKTAVFLMLYVGVPEGNPSYFVEGTPIWKIAVVFWFMNGIWLVMPFAVMLTLWNKIALPVRSLSVDNISDQSDQKQLV
;
A
#
# COMPACT_ATOMS: atom_id res chain seq x y z
N MET A 1 18.33 -20.49 27.10
CA MET A 1 17.20 -19.71 26.56
C MET A 1 17.29 -19.78 25.04
N THR A 2 16.48 -20.64 24.42
CA THR A 2 16.43 -20.79 22.97
C THR A 2 15.69 -19.57 22.42
N ALA A 3 16.37 -18.73 21.64
CA ALA A 3 15.73 -17.60 20.97
C ALA A 3 14.64 -18.15 20.05
N SER A 4 13.38 -17.96 20.40
CA SER A 4 12.28 -18.18 19.46
C SER A 4 12.59 -17.32 18.25
N ARG A 5 12.80 -17.93 17.07
CA ARG A 5 12.95 -17.18 15.82
C ARG A 5 11.68 -16.37 15.63
N VAL A 6 11.77 -15.09 15.93
CA VAL A 6 10.68 -14.16 15.69
C VAL A 6 10.46 -14.09 14.19
N VAL A 7 9.23 -14.31 13.75
CA VAL A 7 8.89 -14.24 12.33
C VAL A 7 8.96 -12.77 11.89
N GLN A 8 10.00 -12.43 11.15
CA GLN A 8 10.25 -11.09 10.64
C GLN A 8 9.72 -10.92 9.21
N LEU A 9 9.40 -9.68 8.86
CA LEU A 9 9.09 -9.31 7.48
C LEU A 9 10.33 -9.52 6.60
N PRO A 10 10.15 -10.01 5.35
CA PRO A 10 11.20 -9.89 4.35
C PRO A 10 11.62 -8.43 4.20
N PHE A 11 12.92 -8.17 4.02
CA PHE A 11 13.47 -6.83 3.91
C PHE A 11 12.73 -5.97 2.87
N TRP A 12 12.42 -6.53 1.69
CA TRP A 12 11.72 -5.79 0.65
C TRP A 12 10.30 -5.39 1.06
N VAL A 13 9.60 -6.19 1.88
CA VAL A 13 8.27 -5.85 2.39
C VAL A 13 8.38 -4.69 3.37
N GLU A 14 9.34 -4.71 4.29
CA GLU A 14 9.58 -3.59 5.20
C GLU A 14 9.91 -2.30 4.43
N CYS A 15 10.81 -2.39 3.44
CA CYS A 15 11.12 -1.25 2.58
C CYS A 15 9.89 -0.74 1.81
N TRP A 16 9.05 -1.65 1.31
CA TRP A 16 7.81 -1.28 0.63
C TRP A 16 6.88 -0.53 1.56
N LEU A 17 6.58 -1.04 2.77
CA LEU A 17 5.68 -0.38 3.73
C LEU A 17 6.16 1.03 4.12
N ILE A 18 7.47 1.20 4.31
CA ILE A 18 8.05 2.51 4.65
C ILE A 18 7.97 3.45 3.45
N ALA A 19 8.35 2.99 2.25
CA ALA A 19 8.31 3.82 1.05
C ALA A 19 6.86 4.18 0.67
N SER A 20 5.93 3.23 0.75
CA SER A 20 4.51 3.44 0.44
C SER A 20 3.90 4.45 1.39
N SER A 21 4.12 4.30 2.71
CA SER A 21 3.57 5.22 3.70
C SER A 21 4.07 6.65 3.52
N LEU A 22 5.33 6.85 3.12
CA LEU A 22 5.87 8.18 2.80
C LEU A 22 5.21 8.78 1.55
N ILE A 23 5.09 8.00 0.47
CA ILE A 23 4.46 8.49 -0.77
C ILE A 23 2.97 8.79 -0.53
N CYS A 24 2.26 7.89 0.16
CA CYS A 24 0.87 8.06 0.56
C CYS A 24 0.67 9.28 1.46
N LEU A 25 1.62 9.58 2.35
CA LEU A 25 1.55 10.80 3.18
C LEU A 25 1.60 12.06 2.32
N ILE A 26 2.42 12.07 1.28
CA ILE A 26 2.46 13.19 0.33
C ILE A 26 1.17 13.21 -0.48
N ASP A 27 0.65 12.06 -0.91
CA ASP A 27 -0.61 11.96 -1.67
C ASP A 27 -1.84 12.47 -0.92
N VAL A 28 -2.01 12.05 0.34
CA VAL A 28 -3.10 12.57 1.17
C VAL A 28 -2.91 14.06 1.47
N SER A 29 -1.67 14.52 1.67
CA SER A 29 -1.43 15.95 1.85
C SER A 29 -1.78 16.75 0.60
N PHE A 30 -1.47 16.23 -0.59
CA PHE A 30 -1.88 16.83 -1.86
C PHE A 30 -3.40 16.94 -1.93
N THR A 31 -4.12 15.84 -1.72
CA THR A 31 -5.58 15.80 -1.88
C THR A 31 -6.33 16.64 -0.84
N MET A 32 -5.85 16.69 0.41
CA MET A 32 -6.47 17.44 1.51
C MET A 32 -6.15 18.95 1.48
N LEU A 33 -5.05 19.36 0.84
CA LEU A 33 -4.66 20.78 0.73
C LEU A 33 -5.21 21.46 -0.52
N ARG A 34 -6.05 20.78 -1.32
CA ARG A 34 -6.72 21.40 -2.47
C ARG A 34 -7.67 22.51 -2.00
N PRO A 35 -7.72 23.66 -2.71
CA PRO A 35 -7.14 23.93 -4.02
C PRO A 35 -5.70 24.49 -3.99
N HIS A 36 -5.07 24.62 -2.82
CA HIS A 36 -3.73 25.22 -2.72
C HIS A 36 -2.63 24.35 -3.34
N SER A 37 -2.80 23.03 -3.34
CA SER A 37 -1.86 22.05 -3.91
C SER A 37 -2.01 21.84 -5.42
N THR A 38 -3.18 22.14 -5.99
CA THR A 38 -3.49 21.99 -7.42
C THR A 38 -2.95 23.15 -8.28
N ARG A 39 -2.99 23.00 -9.61
CA ARG A 39 -2.63 24.02 -10.61
C ARG A 39 -3.23 25.40 -10.27
N GLY A 40 -2.39 26.44 -10.27
CA GLY A 40 -2.77 27.80 -9.89
C GLY A 40 -2.81 28.05 -8.37
N GLY A 41 -2.58 27.03 -7.55
CA GLY A 41 -2.52 27.13 -6.09
C GLY A 41 -1.13 27.52 -5.57
N ALA A 42 -1.07 27.99 -4.32
CA ALA A 42 0.16 28.46 -3.68
C ALA A 42 1.25 27.39 -3.50
N LEU A 43 0.86 26.11 -3.50
CA LEU A 43 1.73 24.95 -3.29
C LEU A 43 1.94 24.11 -4.56
N GLU A 44 1.52 24.59 -5.73
CA GLU A 44 1.61 23.86 -7.00
C GLU A 44 3.03 23.30 -7.25
N ASN A 45 4.05 24.12 -7.03
CA ASN A 45 5.46 23.74 -7.26
C ASN A 45 5.95 22.67 -6.29
N VAL A 46 5.43 22.64 -5.05
CA VAL A 46 5.75 21.59 -4.07
C VAL A 46 5.17 20.26 -4.54
N TYR A 47 3.98 20.29 -5.13
CA TYR A 47 3.25 19.13 -5.61
C TYR A 47 3.33 18.97 -7.13
N TYR A 48 4.44 19.40 -7.76
CA TYR A 48 4.55 19.41 -9.22
C TYR A 48 4.29 18.03 -9.85
N LEU A 49 4.82 16.96 -9.25
CA LEU A 49 4.60 15.59 -9.73
C LEU A 49 3.14 15.13 -9.60
N TRP A 50 2.45 15.50 -8.51
CA TRP A 50 1.03 15.21 -8.33
C TRP A 50 0.16 16.00 -9.30
N ASN A 51 0.56 17.23 -9.62
CA ASN A 51 -0.13 18.00 -10.64
C ASN A 51 -0.01 17.38 -12.04
N ILE A 52 1.11 16.73 -12.38
CA ILE A 52 1.20 15.94 -13.62
C ILE A 52 0.14 14.83 -13.66
N TYR A 53 -0.14 14.20 -12.51
CA TYR A 53 -1.19 13.20 -12.40
C TYR A 53 -2.60 13.82 -12.46
N ALA A 54 -2.81 14.95 -11.77
CA ALA A 54 -4.08 15.69 -11.79
C ALA A 54 -4.42 16.27 -13.18
N ASP A 55 -3.42 16.55 -14.02
CA ASP A 55 -3.61 16.95 -15.41
C ASP A 55 -4.17 15.80 -16.29
N VAL A 56 -4.18 14.57 -15.79
CA VAL A 56 -4.72 13.38 -16.46
C VAL A 56 -6.04 12.94 -15.83
N ASP A 57 -6.10 12.90 -14.49
CA ASP A 57 -7.27 12.46 -13.72
C ASP A 57 -8.02 13.64 -13.09
N ILE A 58 -9.24 13.89 -13.58
CA ILE A 58 -10.10 14.99 -13.11
C ILE A 58 -10.38 14.86 -11.61
N ARG A 59 -10.47 13.63 -11.08
CA ARG A 59 -10.76 13.43 -9.65
C ARG A 59 -9.65 13.95 -8.75
N TYR A 60 -8.41 13.98 -9.24
CA TYR A 60 -7.26 14.55 -8.54
C TYR A 60 -7.16 16.07 -8.74
N ALA A 61 -7.68 16.60 -9.85
CA ALA A 61 -7.77 18.05 -10.09
C ALA A 61 -8.93 18.73 -9.32
N ASP A 62 -10.08 18.07 -9.18
CA ASP A 62 -11.27 18.66 -8.57
C ASP A 62 -11.22 18.57 -7.03
N ALA A 63 -11.11 19.74 -6.38
CA ALA A 63 -11.14 19.87 -4.92
C ALA A 63 -12.47 19.41 -4.28
N LYS A 64 -13.54 19.28 -5.07
CA LYS A 64 -14.87 18.85 -4.61
C LYS A 64 -15.14 17.36 -4.85
N ASP A 65 -14.20 16.62 -5.45
CA ASP A 65 -14.41 15.18 -5.68
C ASP A 65 -14.42 14.41 -4.35
N ILE A 66 -15.58 13.82 -4.05
CA ILE A 66 -15.84 13.11 -2.80
C ILE A 66 -15.07 11.79 -2.71
N VAL A 67 -14.80 11.13 -3.85
CA VAL A 67 -14.15 9.83 -3.86
C VAL A 67 -12.68 9.99 -3.50
N THR A 68 -11.94 10.89 -4.15
CA THR A 68 -10.55 11.20 -3.85
C THR A 68 -10.39 11.69 -2.40
N MET A 69 -11.34 12.49 -1.90
CA MET A 69 -11.32 12.92 -0.49
C MET A 69 -11.53 11.75 0.46
N ALA A 70 -12.45 10.83 0.16
CA ALA A 70 -12.71 9.66 1.00
C ALA A 70 -11.55 8.66 0.96
N THR A 71 -11.02 8.33 -0.21
CA THR A 71 -9.89 7.42 -0.38
C THR A 71 -8.61 7.98 0.26
N GLY A 72 -8.37 9.29 0.16
CA GLY A 72 -7.28 9.97 0.85
C GLY A 72 -7.38 9.86 2.37
N ARG A 73 -8.58 10.00 2.95
CA ARG A 73 -8.78 9.84 4.40
C ARG A 73 -8.58 8.39 4.88
N LEU A 74 -9.01 7.41 4.09
CA LEU A 74 -8.74 5.99 4.38
C LEU A 74 -7.23 5.70 4.35
N MET A 75 -6.49 6.37 3.46
CA MET A 75 -5.04 6.25 3.35
C MET A 75 -4.31 6.65 4.65
N LEU A 76 -4.85 7.55 5.47
CA LEU A 76 -4.28 7.88 6.78
C LEU A 76 -4.24 6.66 7.71
N VAL A 77 -5.26 5.81 7.66
CA VAL A 77 -5.31 4.57 8.46
C VAL A 77 -4.24 3.60 7.98
N GLU A 78 -4.09 3.45 6.67
CA GLU A 78 -3.07 2.59 6.05
C GLU A 78 -1.65 3.05 6.41
N ILE A 79 -1.38 4.35 6.33
CA ILE A 79 -0.09 4.95 6.73
C ILE A 79 0.24 4.58 8.17
N VAL A 80 -0.71 4.76 9.10
CA VAL A 80 -0.52 4.41 10.51
C VAL A 80 -0.24 2.90 10.67
N MET A 81 -0.99 2.06 9.95
CA MET A 81 -0.80 0.61 10.00
C MET A 81 0.57 0.17 9.46
N ASP A 82 1.05 0.78 8.38
CA ASP A 82 2.37 0.50 7.80
C ASP A 82 3.50 0.85 8.78
N TRP A 83 3.42 2.03 9.42
CA TRP A 83 4.38 2.43 10.46
C TRP A 83 4.34 1.52 11.69
N VAL A 84 3.13 1.15 12.14
CA VAL A 84 2.96 0.21 13.25
C VAL A 84 3.52 -1.17 12.89
N ALA A 85 3.31 -1.66 11.67
CA ALA A 85 3.88 -2.92 11.19
C ALA A 85 5.42 -2.86 11.14
N ALA A 86 6.00 -1.77 10.64
CA ALA A 86 7.45 -1.57 10.61
C ALA A 86 8.04 -1.53 12.03
N TRP A 87 7.41 -0.79 12.95
CA TRP A 87 7.82 -0.76 14.36
C TRP A 87 7.71 -2.13 15.03
N MET A 88 6.60 -2.84 14.81
CA MET A 88 6.38 -4.20 15.30
C MET A 88 7.44 -5.18 14.80
N ASN A 89 7.88 -5.03 13.55
CA ASN A 89 8.97 -5.83 12.98
C ASN A 89 10.29 -5.63 13.75
N ARG A 90 10.58 -4.38 14.16
CA ARG A 90 11.80 -4.03 14.91
C ARG A 90 11.80 -4.59 16.33
N VAL A 91 10.66 -4.55 17.02
CA VAL A 91 10.52 -5.11 18.39
C VAL A 91 10.23 -6.60 18.41
N GLY A 92 10.03 -7.20 17.24
CA GLY A 92 9.80 -8.62 17.09
C GLY A 92 8.42 -9.11 17.56
N SER A 93 7.37 -8.34 17.28
CA SER A 93 6.00 -8.70 17.64
C SER A 93 5.46 -9.85 16.79
N ARG A 94 4.71 -10.77 17.42
CA ARG A 94 3.98 -11.85 16.72
C ARG A 94 2.88 -11.34 15.78
N HIS A 95 2.42 -10.10 15.98
CA HIS A 95 1.34 -9.51 15.20
C HIS A 95 1.84 -8.84 13.90
N THR A 96 3.16 -8.71 13.73
CA THR A 96 3.79 -8.02 12.58
C THR A 96 3.25 -8.49 11.24
N LEU A 97 3.25 -9.82 11.01
CA LEU A 97 2.81 -10.36 9.72
C LEU A 97 1.34 -10.09 9.44
N LEU A 98 0.48 -10.27 10.44
CA LEU A 98 -0.95 -10.06 10.30
C LEU A 98 -1.23 -8.58 9.99
N THR A 99 -0.62 -7.65 10.71
CA THR A 99 -0.82 -6.22 10.47
C THR A 99 -0.31 -5.79 9.10
N ALA A 100 0.88 -6.23 8.69
CA ALA A 100 1.42 -5.93 7.36
C ALA A 100 0.53 -6.50 6.24
N PHE A 101 0.02 -7.72 6.40
CA PHE A 101 -0.91 -8.33 5.46
C PHE A 101 -2.24 -7.58 5.40
N THR A 102 -2.82 -7.24 6.54
CA THR A 102 -4.09 -6.50 6.60
C THR A 102 -3.97 -5.11 6.00
N SER A 103 -2.89 -4.37 6.32
CA SER A 103 -2.62 -3.06 5.71
C SER A 103 -2.52 -3.17 4.18
N SER A 104 -1.76 -4.16 3.69
CA SER A 104 -1.61 -4.41 2.26
C SER A 104 -2.94 -4.78 1.60
N ALA A 105 -3.79 -5.56 2.27
CA ALA A 105 -5.12 -5.90 1.77
C ALA A 105 -6.04 -4.68 1.65
N PHE A 106 -5.95 -3.72 2.58
CA PHE A 106 -6.68 -2.46 2.49
C PHE A 106 -6.21 -1.60 1.32
N VAL A 107 -4.90 -1.41 1.17
CA VAL A 107 -4.33 -0.67 0.02
C VAL A 107 -4.75 -1.33 -1.29
N PHE A 108 -4.62 -2.66 -1.40
CA PHE A 108 -5.02 -3.42 -2.59
C PHE A 108 -6.49 -3.19 -2.94
N TRP A 109 -7.41 -3.40 -1.99
CA TRP A 109 -8.84 -3.30 -2.28
C TRP A 109 -9.28 -1.87 -2.56
N LYS A 110 -8.73 -0.88 -1.84
CA LYS A 110 -8.98 0.53 -2.13
C LYS A 110 -8.57 0.87 -3.57
N THR A 111 -7.36 0.48 -3.99
CA THR A 111 -6.87 0.73 -5.35
C THR A 111 -7.69 -0.04 -6.39
N ALA A 112 -8.09 -1.28 -6.11
CA ALA A 112 -8.95 -2.05 -6.99
C ALA A 112 -10.30 -1.36 -7.20
N VAL A 113 -10.96 -0.93 -6.13
CA VAL A 113 -12.23 -0.20 -6.21
C VAL A 113 -12.05 1.11 -6.98
N PHE A 114 -11.00 1.86 -6.70
CA PHE A 114 -10.68 3.10 -7.43
C PHE A 114 -10.55 2.86 -8.93
N LEU A 115 -9.76 1.87 -9.35
CA LEU A 115 -9.57 1.53 -10.76
C LEU A 115 -10.86 1.03 -11.44
N MET A 116 -11.69 0.28 -10.72
CA MET A 116 -12.96 -0.21 -11.25
C MET A 116 -13.93 0.93 -11.59
N LEU A 117 -13.81 2.11 -10.98
CA LEU A 117 -14.60 3.29 -11.37
C LEU A 117 -14.32 3.74 -12.81
N TYR A 118 -13.17 3.37 -13.39
CA TYR A 118 -12.75 3.77 -14.73
C TYR A 118 -13.00 2.67 -15.78
N VAL A 119 -13.42 1.47 -15.37
CA VAL A 119 -13.68 0.34 -16.26
C VAL A 119 -15.18 0.21 -16.49
N GLY A 120 -15.60 0.21 -17.76
CA GLY A 120 -17.00 -0.03 -18.12
C GLY A 120 -17.95 1.04 -17.58
N VAL A 121 -17.52 2.31 -17.60
CA VAL A 121 -18.35 3.45 -17.17
C VAL A 121 -19.67 3.45 -17.96
N PRO A 122 -20.85 3.44 -17.29
CA PRO A 122 -22.13 3.40 -17.98
C PRO A 122 -22.36 4.64 -18.85
N GLU A 123 -23.06 4.46 -19.97
CA GLU A 123 -23.41 5.56 -20.89
C GLU A 123 -24.12 6.72 -20.16
N GLY A 124 -23.78 7.95 -20.55
CA GLY A 124 -24.30 9.18 -19.93
C GLY A 124 -23.51 9.69 -18.72
N ASN A 125 -22.54 8.94 -18.20
CA ASN A 125 -21.62 9.44 -17.18
C ASN A 125 -20.43 10.18 -17.84
N PRO A 126 -19.92 11.26 -17.22
CA PRO A 126 -18.74 11.94 -17.73
C PRO A 126 -17.49 11.07 -17.64
N SER A 127 -16.56 11.26 -18.57
CA SER A 127 -15.21 10.73 -18.44
C SER A 127 -14.54 11.31 -17.20
N TYR A 128 -13.80 10.47 -16.47
CA TYR A 128 -12.96 10.90 -15.36
C TYR A 128 -11.56 11.35 -15.82
N PHE A 129 -11.22 11.15 -17.09
CA PHE A 129 -9.99 11.69 -17.70
C PHE A 129 -10.22 13.10 -18.24
N VAL A 130 -9.23 13.98 -18.05
CA VAL A 130 -9.24 15.35 -18.56
C VAL A 130 -9.37 15.34 -20.09
N GLU A 131 -10.27 16.17 -20.61
CA GLU A 131 -10.52 16.26 -22.05
C GLU A 131 -9.25 16.61 -22.83
N GLY A 132 -9.04 15.94 -23.96
CA GLY A 132 -7.85 16.13 -24.80
C GLY A 132 -6.57 15.47 -24.27
N THR A 133 -6.63 14.72 -23.16
CA THR A 133 -5.46 13.98 -22.66
C THR A 133 -5.04 12.90 -23.66
N PRO A 134 -3.78 12.87 -24.11
CA PRO A 134 -3.31 11.87 -25.04
C PRO A 134 -3.27 10.48 -24.40
N ILE A 135 -3.61 9.45 -25.18
CA ILE A 135 -3.77 8.07 -24.71
C ILE A 135 -2.52 7.52 -24.00
N TRP A 136 -1.31 7.92 -24.42
CA TRP A 136 -0.07 7.48 -23.79
C TRP A 136 0.07 8.00 -22.36
N LYS A 137 -0.43 9.21 -22.06
CA LYS A 137 -0.45 9.74 -20.69
C LYS A 137 -1.43 8.95 -19.84
N ILE A 138 -2.60 8.62 -20.37
CA ILE A 138 -3.57 7.75 -19.69
C ILE A 138 -2.94 6.37 -19.41
N ALA A 139 -2.25 5.77 -20.38
CA ALA A 139 -1.61 4.47 -20.21
C ALA A 139 -0.48 4.48 -19.15
N VAL A 140 0.39 5.50 -19.18
CA VAL A 140 1.58 5.53 -18.32
C VAL A 140 1.30 6.21 -16.98
N VAL A 141 0.77 7.44 -17.00
CA VAL A 141 0.57 8.25 -15.80
C VAL A 141 -0.57 7.68 -14.97
N PHE A 142 -1.66 7.26 -15.60
CA PHE A 142 -2.80 6.70 -14.88
C PHE A 142 -2.66 5.18 -14.68
N TRP A 143 -2.72 4.38 -15.74
CA TRP A 143 -2.82 2.92 -15.60
C TRP A 143 -1.56 2.26 -15.02
N PHE A 144 -0.38 2.58 -15.56
CA PHE A 144 0.86 1.95 -15.09
C PHE A 144 1.18 2.34 -13.64
N MET A 145 1.09 3.62 -13.29
CA MET A 145 1.38 4.07 -11.91
C MET A 145 0.39 3.48 -10.89
N ASN A 146 -0.91 3.49 -11.18
CA ASN A 146 -1.89 2.85 -10.30
C ASN A 146 -1.76 1.32 -10.30
N GLY A 147 -1.31 0.73 -11.41
CA GLY A 147 -1.00 -0.69 -11.51
C GLY A 147 0.07 -1.14 -10.51
N ILE A 148 1.10 -0.32 -10.27
CA ILE A 148 2.10 -0.59 -9.23
C ILE A 148 1.43 -0.66 -7.85
N TRP A 149 0.53 0.27 -7.55
CA TRP A 149 -0.24 0.32 -6.30
C TRP A 149 -1.25 -0.81 -6.14
N LEU A 150 -1.54 -1.55 -7.21
CA LEU A 150 -2.34 -2.78 -7.15
C LEU A 150 -1.44 -4.02 -6.98
N VAL A 151 -0.37 -4.11 -7.78
CA VAL A 151 0.51 -5.28 -7.85
C VAL A 151 1.36 -5.43 -6.60
N MET A 152 1.95 -4.35 -6.10
CA MET A 152 2.86 -4.41 -4.95
C MET A 152 2.18 -4.88 -3.66
N PRO A 153 1.04 -4.31 -3.21
CA PRO A 153 0.36 -4.83 -2.01
C PRO A 153 -0.13 -6.26 -2.21
N PHE A 154 -0.56 -6.65 -3.42
CA PHE A 154 -0.92 -8.03 -3.71
C PHE A 154 0.28 -8.98 -3.57
N ALA A 155 1.45 -8.58 -4.06
CA ALA A 155 2.69 -9.35 -3.89
C ALA A 155 3.08 -9.50 -2.41
N VAL A 156 2.86 -8.46 -1.59
CA VAL A 156 3.04 -8.54 -0.13
C VAL A 156 2.09 -9.57 0.46
N MET A 157 0.79 -9.50 0.12
CA MET A 157 -0.21 -10.46 0.58
C MET A 157 0.19 -11.90 0.27
N LEU A 158 0.58 -12.20 -0.97
CA LEU A 158 1.04 -13.54 -1.38
C LEU A 158 2.27 -14.00 -0.59
N THR A 159 3.23 -13.09 -0.37
CA THR A 159 4.47 -13.40 0.34
C THR A 159 4.25 -13.69 1.82
N LEU A 160 3.28 -13.02 2.44
CA LEU A 160 2.95 -13.19 3.85
C LEU A 160 1.93 -14.29 4.11
N TRP A 161 1.09 -14.65 3.14
CA TRP A 161 0.01 -15.63 3.26
C TRP A 161 0.45 -16.94 3.94
N ASN A 162 1.46 -17.58 3.37
CA ASN A 162 1.97 -18.86 3.90
C ASN A 162 2.61 -18.69 5.29
N LYS A 163 3.18 -17.53 5.59
CA LYS A 163 3.85 -17.27 6.88
C LYS A 163 2.85 -17.04 8.00
N ILE A 164 1.66 -16.53 7.69
CA ILE A 164 0.56 -16.32 8.66
C ILE A 164 -0.09 -17.64 9.05
N ALA A 165 -0.17 -18.60 8.12
CA ALA A 165 -0.81 -19.90 8.34
C ALA A 165 0.03 -20.87 9.20
N LEU A 166 1.32 -20.59 9.42
CA LEU A 166 2.20 -21.49 10.18
C LEU A 166 1.94 -21.36 11.69
N PRO A 167 1.69 -22.47 12.40
CA PRO A 167 1.59 -22.46 13.85
C PRO A 167 2.91 -21.99 14.47
N VAL A 168 2.85 -21.05 15.43
CA VAL A 168 4.00 -20.57 16.20
C VAL A 168 4.80 -21.71 16.87
N ARG A 169 4.17 -22.89 17.04
CA ARG A 169 4.70 -24.05 17.76
C ARG A 169 5.61 -24.97 16.94
N SER A 170 5.51 -25.01 15.61
CA SER A 170 6.28 -25.97 14.80
C SER A 170 7.78 -25.65 14.78
N LEU A 171 8.19 -24.39 14.96
CA LEU A 171 9.61 -24.00 15.03
C LEU A 171 10.32 -24.44 16.32
N SER A 172 9.57 -24.88 17.34
CA SER A 172 10.13 -25.33 18.62
C SER A 172 10.26 -26.85 18.74
N VAL A 173 9.47 -27.61 17.97
CA VAL A 173 9.44 -29.08 18.07
C VAL A 173 10.54 -29.73 17.24
N ASP A 174 10.81 -29.21 16.03
CA ASP A 174 11.86 -29.74 15.15
C ASP A 174 13.28 -29.61 15.76
N ASN A 175 13.52 -28.55 16.56
CA ASN A 175 14.77 -28.37 17.31
C ASN A 175 14.91 -29.33 18.51
N ILE A 176 13.80 -29.85 19.05
CA ILE A 176 13.83 -30.78 20.18
C ILE A 176 14.06 -32.21 19.68
N SER A 177 13.48 -32.59 18.54
CA SER A 177 13.72 -33.90 17.92
C SER A 177 15.17 -34.06 17.45
N ASP A 178 15.76 -33.03 16.82
CA ASP A 178 17.17 -33.09 16.40
C ASP A 178 18.14 -33.21 17.59
N GLN A 179 17.83 -32.57 18.72
CA GLN A 179 18.64 -32.67 19.94
C GLN A 179 18.43 -33.97 20.72
N SER A 180 17.24 -34.58 20.66
CA SER A 180 17.01 -35.90 21.26
C SER A 180 17.72 -37.00 20.47
N ASP A 181 17.71 -36.90 19.15
CA ASP A 181 18.34 -37.90 18.28
C ASP A 181 19.87 -37.84 18.35
N GLN A 182 20.46 -36.65 18.47
CA GLN A 182 21.90 -36.51 18.74
C GLN A 182 22.32 -37.02 20.12
N LYS A 183 21.46 -36.91 21.14
CA LYS A 183 21.76 -37.40 22.50
C LYS A 183 21.65 -38.92 22.65
N GLN A 184 20.99 -39.61 21.71
CA GLN A 184 20.90 -41.07 21.71
C GLN A 184 22.06 -41.75 20.96
N LEU A 185 22.91 -40.98 20.28
CA LEU A 185 24.06 -41.48 19.51
C LEU A 185 25.40 -41.39 20.26
N VAL A 186 25.38 -41.17 21.58
CA VAL A 186 26.58 -41.13 22.47
C VAL A 186 26.47 -42.19 23.56
#